data_AF-A0A932EJE9-F1
#
_entry.id   AF-A0A932EJE9-F1
#
_cell.length_a   1.000
_cell.length_b   1.000
_cell.length_c   1.000
_cell.angle_alpha   90.00
_cell.angle_beta   90.00
_cell.angle_gamma   90.00
#
_symmetry.space_group_name_H-M   'P 1'
#
loop_
_entity.id
_entity.type
_entity.pdbx_description
1 polymer ?
#
loop_
_entity_poly.entity_id
_entity_poly.type
_entity_poly.pdbx_seq_one_letter_code
_entity_poly.pdbx_strand_id
1 'polypeptide(L)'
;MHIDSLRDIAVNKTFTVSQQARGRDFIDLYCILRDKHWRLGDLRRDARLKFDANIDLVQFGSQLLKVRDLKDLPRLRIPLAWNDVVAFFLAEASELKKDILA
;
A
#
# COMPACT_ATOMS: atom_id res chain seq x y z
N MET A 1 -7.55 20.08 17.34
CA MET A 1 -6.60 19.34 16.48
C MET A 1 -6.85 17.86 16.73
N HIS A 2 -7.54 17.18 15.82
CA HIS A 2 -7.76 15.73 15.91
C HIS A 2 -6.54 15.03 15.29
N ILE A 3 -5.98 14.06 16.00
CA ILE A 3 -4.96 13.18 15.46
C ILE A 3 -5.69 12.04 14.75
N ASP A 4 -5.38 11.83 13.48
CA ASP A 4 -5.99 10.75 12.69
C ASP A 4 -5.68 9.39 13.33
N SER A 5 -6.67 8.50 13.29
CA SER A 5 -6.47 7.12 13.74
C SER A 5 -5.45 6.41 12.85
N LEU A 6 -4.78 5.40 13.38
CA LEU A 6 -3.82 4.62 12.58
C LEU A 6 -4.48 3.98 11.35
N ARG A 7 -5.75 3.55 11.46
CA ARG A 7 -6.51 3.03 10.32
C ARG A 7 -6.71 4.09 9.27
N ASP A 8 -7.08 5.31 9.67
CA ASP A 8 -7.26 6.43 8.76
C ASP A 8 -5.95 6.77 8.01
N ILE A 9 -4.83 6.78 8.74
CA ILE A 9 -3.49 6.94 8.16
C ILE A 9 -3.22 5.83 7.13
N ALA A 10 -3.51 4.57 7.46
CA ALA A 10 -3.30 3.44 6.56
C ALA A 10 -4.16 3.53 5.28
N VAL A 11 -5.41 3.98 5.42
CA VAL A 11 -6.33 4.25 4.31
C VAL A 11 -5.77 5.36 3.41
N ASN A 12 -5.29 6.47 3.99
CA ASN A 12 -4.68 7.57 3.25
C ASN A 12 -3.41 7.13 2.50
N LYS A 13 -2.58 6.29 3.12
CA LYS A 13 -1.41 5.68 2.48
C LYS A 13 -1.79 4.75 1.34
N THR A 14 -2.81 3.91 1.51
CA THR A 14 -3.31 3.01 0.47
C THR A 14 -3.82 3.80 -0.74
N PHE A 15 -4.55 4.89 -0.51
CA PHE A 15 -4.98 5.80 -1.57
C PHE A 15 -3.79 6.45 -2.28
N THR A 16 -2.77 6.88 -1.55
CA THR A 16 -1.54 7.44 -2.13
C THR A 16 -0.82 6.42 -3.01
N VAL A 17 -0.72 5.17 -2.55
CA VAL A 17 -0.16 4.03 -3.29
C VAL A 17 -0.95 3.72 -4.57
N SER A 18 -2.26 3.90 -4.57
CA SER A 18 -3.07 3.73 -5.79
C SER A 18 -2.85 4.79 -6.88
N GLN A 19 -2.19 5.90 -6.55
CA GLN A 19 -1.96 7.00 -7.48
C GLN A 19 -0.50 7.06 -7.93
N GLN A 20 0.36 7.69 -7.12
CA GLN A 20 1.78 7.88 -7.39
C GLN A 20 2.55 7.90 -6.08
N ALA A 21 2.79 6.72 -5.52
CA ALA A 21 3.53 6.58 -4.28
C ALA A 21 5.05 6.66 -4.48
N ARG A 22 5.70 7.09 -3.39
CA ARG A 22 7.15 7.08 -3.20
C ARG A 22 7.57 5.88 -2.36
N GLY A 23 8.87 5.57 -2.33
CA GLY A 23 9.39 4.45 -1.54
C GLY A 23 8.95 4.51 -0.07
N ARG A 24 8.93 5.70 0.52
CA ARG A 24 8.46 5.91 1.91
C ARG A 24 7.01 5.51 2.15
N ASP A 25 6.13 5.70 1.17
CA ASP A 25 4.69 5.44 1.35
C ASP A 25 4.43 3.93 1.37
N PHE A 26 5.18 3.16 0.57
CA PHE A 26 5.19 1.70 0.64
C PHE A 26 5.74 1.19 1.97
N ILE A 27 6.84 1.77 2.48
CA ILE A 27 7.41 1.37 3.77
C ILE A 27 6.43 1.65 4.92
N ASP A 28 5.87 2.85 4.96
CA ASP A 28 4.89 3.24 5.98
C ASP A 28 3.70 2.25 5.98
N LEU A 29 3.14 1.99 4.79
CA LEU A 29 2.00 1.09 4.65
C LEU A 29 2.34 -0.37 5.01
N TYR A 30 3.50 -0.87 4.57
CA TYR A 30 3.99 -2.21 4.91
C TYR A 30 4.13 -2.39 6.42
N CYS A 31 4.76 -1.43 7.11
CA CYS A 31 4.92 -1.48 8.56
C CYS A 31 3.58 -1.52 9.29
N ILE A 32 2.60 -0.70 8.86
CA ILE A 32 1.27 -0.68 9.46
C ILE A 32 0.53 -2.00 9.23
N LEU A 33 0.54 -2.52 8.00
CA LEU A 33 -0.10 -3.79 7.66
C LEU A 33 0.50 -4.95 8.46
N ARG A 34 1.82 -4.97 8.63
CA ARG A 34 2.53 -5.99 9.42
C ARG A 34 2.22 -5.89 10.91
N ASP A 35 2.21 -4.69 11.49
CA ASP A 35 1.96 -4.48 12.92
C ASP A 35 0.49 -4.75 13.30
N LYS A 36 -0.46 -4.40 12.42
CA LYS A 36 -1.89 -4.55 12.68
C LYS A 36 -2.53 -5.79 12.09
N HIS A 37 -1.78 -6.56 11.30
CA HIS A 37 -2.27 -7.73 10.58
C HIS A 37 -3.51 -7.42 9.71
N TRP A 38 -3.58 -6.20 9.18
CA TRP A 38 -4.66 -5.80 8.28
C TRP A 38 -4.40 -6.30 6.86
N ARG A 39 -5.48 -6.46 6.10
CA ARG A 39 -5.40 -6.85 4.69
C ARG A 39 -5.42 -5.60 3.82
N LEU A 40 -4.53 -5.54 2.83
CA LEU A 40 -4.47 -4.42 1.89
C LEU A 40 -5.80 -4.24 1.14
N GLY A 41 -6.48 -5.34 0.81
CA GLY A 41 -7.80 -5.32 0.16
C GLY A 41 -8.88 -4.59 0.97
N ASP A 42 -8.85 -4.70 2.31
CA ASP A 42 -9.80 -4.00 3.18
C ASP A 42 -9.49 -2.49 3.19
N LEU A 43 -8.21 -2.12 3.33
CA LEU A 43 -7.79 -0.72 3.28
C LEU A 43 -8.09 -0.07 1.91
N ARG A 44 -7.98 -0.82 0.82
CA ARG A 44 -8.35 -0.35 -0.53
C ARG A 44 -9.85 -0.06 -0.62
N ARG A 45 -10.68 -0.94 -0.05
CA ARG A 45 -12.14 -0.72 0.00
C ARG A 45 -12.47 0.54 0.80
N ASP A 46 -11.85 0.69 1.97
CA ASP A 46 -12.01 1.88 2.81
C ASP A 46 -11.53 3.15 2.10
N ALA A 47 -10.41 3.09 1.37
CA ALA A 47 -9.90 4.21 0.58
C ALA A 47 -10.86 4.62 -0.53
N ARG A 48 -11.44 3.65 -1.26
CA ARG A 48 -12.48 3.93 -2.25
C ARG A 48 -13.67 4.66 -1.64
N LEU A 49 -14.14 4.22 -0.47
CA LEU A 49 -15.28 4.84 0.22
C LEU A 49 -14.92 6.24 0.76
N LYS A 50 -13.74 6.41 1.33
CA LYS A 50 -13.31 7.67 1.95
C LYS A 50 -13.10 8.78 0.91
N PHE A 51 -12.49 8.46 -0.22
CA PHE A 51 -12.12 9.45 -1.24
C PHE A 51 -13.11 9.54 -2.41
N ASP A 52 -14.21 8.76 -2.36
CA ASP A 52 -15.17 8.60 -3.46
C ASP A 52 -14.48 8.33 -4.82
N ALA A 53 -13.37 7.60 -4.76
CA ALA A 53 -12.46 7.43 -5.88
C ALA A 53 -12.50 6.00 -6.39
N ASN A 54 -12.69 5.82 -7.70
CA ASN A 54 -12.62 4.49 -8.29
C ASN A 54 -11.18 3.97 -8.32
N ILE A 55 -10.78 3.25 -7.27
CA ILE A 55 -9.52 2.52 -7.22
C ILE A 55 -9.69 1.21 -7.98
N ASP A 56 -9.52 1.30 -9.30
CA ASP A 56 -9.55 0.16 -10.21
C ASP A 56 -8.47 -0.88 -9.86
N LEU A 57 -8.83 -2.16 -9.92
CA LEU A 57 -7.94 -3.26 -9.50
C LEU A 57 -6.72 -3.38 -10.40
N VAL A 58 -6.88 -3.17 -11.72
CA VAL A 58 -5.78 -3.25 -12.69
C VAL A 58 -4.82 -2.09 -12.47
N GLN A 59 -5.36 -0.87 -12.35
CA GLN A 59 -4.55 0.30 -12.03
C GLN A 59 -3.83 0.11 -10.69
N PHE A 60 -4.52 -0.32 -9.64
CA PHE A 60 -3.92 -0.51 -8.33
C PHE A 60 -2.81 -1.55 -8.36
N GLY A 61 -3.05 -2.71 -8.96
CA GLY A 61 -2.04 -3.75 -9.17
C GLY A 61 -0.82 -3.22 -9.93
N SER A 62 -1.02 -2.43 -10.99
CA SER A 62 0.08 -1.80 -11.74
C SER A 62 0.94 -0.88 -10.87
N GLN A 63 0.34 -0.16 -9.92
CA GLN A 63 1.07 0.70 -8.99
C GLN A 63 1.84 -0.10 -7.95
N LEU A 64 1.27 -1.20 -7.44
CA LEU A 64 1.97 -2.10 -6.52
C LEU A 64 3.23 -2.68 -7.18
N LEU A 65 3.17 -3.03 -8.47
CA LEU A 65 4.33 -3.56 -9.19
C LEU A 65 5.49 -2.56 -9.34
N LYS A 66 5.20 -1.26 -9.36
CA LYS A 66 6.23 -0.19 -9.46
C LYS A 66 7.12 -0.10 -8.23
N VAL A 67 6.76 -0.72 -7.11
CA VAL A 67 7.55 -0.70 -5.88
C VAL A 67 9.01 -1.10 -6.14
N ARG A 68 9.27 -2.04 -7.05
CA ARG A 68 10.63 -2.51 -7.37
C ARG A 68 11.52 -1.45 -8.04
N ASP A 69 10.91 -0.45 -8.67
CA ASP A 69 11.60 0.58 -9.45
C ASP A 69 11.89 1.84 -8.61
N LEU A 70 11.34 1.93 -7.40
CA LEU A 70 11.53 3.06 -6.49
C LEU A 70 12.92 3.05 -5.86
N LYS A 71 13.58 4.21 -5.93
CA LYS A 71 14.94 4.43 -5.41
C LYS A 71 14.99 5.48 -4.30
N ASP A 72 13.89 6.18 -4.07
CA ASP A 72 13.76 7.25 -3.09
C ASP A 72 13.48 6.72 -1.68
N LEU A 73 14.41 5.89 -1.18
CA LEU A 73 14.28 5.24 0.12
C LEU A 73 14.70 6.19 1.25
N PRO A 74 13.87 6.38 2.28
CA PRO A 74 14.27 7.15 3.46
C PRO A 74 15.32 6.41 4.28
N ARG A 75 16.07 7.15 5.11
CA ARG A 75 16.92 6.53 6.13
C ARG A 75 16.04 5.93 7.23
N LEU A 76 16.07 4.61 7.37
CA LEU A 76 15.27 3.88 8.35
C LEU A 76 16.00 3.80 9.70
N ARG A 77 15.23 3.92 10.79
CA ARG A 77 15.71 3.70 12.17
C ARG A 77 15.47 2.28 12.68
N ILE A 78 14.80 1.46 11.88
CA ILE A 78 14.48 0.07 12.16
C ILE A 78 15.21 -0.83 11.15
N PRO A 79 15.58 -2.06 11.54
CA PRO A 79 16.09 -3.04 10.59
C PRO A 79 14.93 -3.51 9.71
N LEU A 80 14.89 -3.00 8.49
CA LEU A 80 13.92 -3.39 7.46
C LEU A 80 14.65 -3.52 6.13
N ALA A 81 14.62 -4.72 5.54
CA ALA A 81 15.16 -4.92 4.21
C ALA A 81 14.15 -4.43 3.18
N TRP A 82 14.60 -3.59 2.24
CA TRP A 82 13.76 -3.10 1.15
C TRP A 82 13.17 -4.26 0.31
N ASN A 83 13.95 -5.33 0.14
CA ASN A 83 13.52 -6.52 -0.56
C ASN A 83 12.29 -7.19 0.07
N ASP A 84 12.12 -7.12 1.40
CA ASP A 84 10.93 -7.67 2.07
C ASP A 84 9.68 -6.86 1.71
N VAL A 85 9.82 -5.53 1.65
CA VAL A 85 8.74 -4.60 1.26
C VAL A 85 8.35 -4.85 -0.20
N VAL A 86 9.34 -4.95 -1.10
CA VAL A 86 9.10 -5.27 -2.51
C VAL A 86 8.41 -6.62 -2.65
N ALA A 87 8.93 -7.67 -2.00
CA ALA A 87 8.35 -9.01 -2.08
C ALA A 87 6.89 -9.04 -1.60
N PHE A 88 6.58 -8.34 -0.50
CA PHE A 88 5.22 -8.22 0.01
C PHE A 88 4.27 -7.62 -1.03
N PHE A 89 4.58 -6.45 -1.59
CA PHE A 89 3.67 -5.79 -2.54
C PHE A 89 3.59 -6.49 -3.90
N LEU A 90 4.63 -7.20 -4.33
CA LEU A 90 4.56 -8.08 -5.49
C LEU A 90 3.62 -9.27 -5.24
N ALA A 91 3.63 -9.84 -4.04
CA ALA A 91 2.69 -10.89 -3.66
C ALA A 91 1.25 -10.37 -3.63
N GLU A 92 1.01 -9.21 -3.02
CA GLU A 92 -0.32 -8.56 -3.03
C GLU A 92 -0.82 -8.30 -4.46
N ALA A 93 0.05 -7.82 -5.36
CA ALA A 93 -0.29 -7.64 -6.77
C ALA A 93 -0.64 -8.96 -7.48
N SER A 94 0.04 -10.06 -7.12
CA SER A 94 -0.25 -11.39 -7.65
C SER A 94 -1.59 -11.93 -7.14
N GLU A 95 -1.94 -11.68 -5.88
CA GLU A 95 -3.24 -12.06 -5.32
C GLU A 95 -4.38 -11.26 -5.97
N LEU A 96 -4.18 -9.95 -6.17
CA LEU A 96 -5.11 -9.08 -6.91
C LEU A 96 -5.43 -9.58 -8.33
N LYS A 97 -4.47 -10.23 -9.00
CA LYS A 97 -4.70 -10.82 -10.33
C LYS A 97 -5.81 -11.88 -10.31
N LYS A 98 -5.95 -12.63 -9.22
CA LYS A 98 -7.02 -13.64 -9.07
C LYS A 98 -8.39 -12.97 -9.04
N ASP A 99 -8.50 -11.85 -8.33
CA ASP A 99 -9.73 -11.07 -8.24
C ASP A 99 -10.11 -10.36 -9.55
N ILE A 100 -9.13 -10.06 -10.41
CA ILE A 100 -9.36 -9.46 -11.75
C ILE A 100 -9.89 -10.50 -12.76
N LEU A 101 -9.49 -11.77 -12.61
CA LEU A 101 -9.83 -12.86 -13.53
C LEU A 101 -11.02 -13.72 -13.07
N ALA A 102 -11.56 -13.43 -11.87
CA ALA A 102 -12.73 -14.08 -11.31
C ALA A 102 -14.03 -13.44 -11.81
#